data_AF-A0A930FL38-F1
#
_entry.id   AF-A0A930FL38-F1
#
_cell.length_a   1.000
_cell.length_b   1.000
_cell.length_c   1.000
_cell.angle_alpha   90.00
_cell.angle_beta   90.00
_cell.angle_gamma   90.00
#
_symmetry.space_group_name_H-M   'P 1'
#
loop_
_entity.id
_entity.type
_entity.pdbx_description
1 polymer ?
#
loop_
_entity_poly.entity_id
_entity_poly.type
_entity_poly.pdbx_seq_one_letter_code
_entity_poly.pdbx_strand_id
1 'polypeptide(L)'
;MNRISITCLLFLSTFFSINSLWAQSQREKIDGVAAVVGDYLILETDIDRALIELRSQNVDTKGITRCQLLGKLMEDKLYVSQAIQDSIKISDTDIRDGVSRRIEFLVEQLGDMKKVVEFYHKDDEQSLRDELFDILRQNELSSRMKAKIVENIEVTPEEVKQFFNKIPQSELPTIGTELEIAQIVIEPKAPQSEVDKVIA
;
A
#
# COMPACT_ATOMS: atom_id res chain seq x y z
N MET A 1 -45.65 -30.40 60.11
CA MET A 1 -44.39 -30.50 59.34
C MET A 1 -44.42 -29.91 57.92
N ASN A 2 -45.54 -29.37 57.39
CA ASN A 2 -45.60 -28.87 56.00
C ASN A 2 -45.48 -27.35 55.81
N ARG A 3 -45.41 -26.54 56.87
CA ARG A 3 -45.35 -25.07 56.72
C ARG A 3 -43.94 -24.51 56.49
N ILE A 4 -42.91 -25.19 56.98
CA ILE A 4 -41.50 -24.78 56.82
C ILE A 4 -40.97 -25.09 55.41
N SER A 5 -41.45 -26.17 54.78
CA SER A 5 -41.03 -26.56 53.43
C SER A 5 -41.54 -25.59 52.34
N ILE A 6 -42.74 -25.03 52.51
CA ILE A 6 -43.36 -24.09 51.56
C ILE A 6 -42.70 -22.70 51.65
N THR A 7 -42.33 -22.25 52.85
CA THR A 7 -41.60 -20.99 53.04
C THR A 7 -40.16 -21.04 52.51
N CYS A 8 -39.49 -22.20 52.55
CA CYS A 8 -38.18 -22.38 51.91
C CYS A 8 -38.24 -22.37 50.38
N LEU A 9 -39.29 -22.97 49.78
CA LEU A 9 -39.47 -23.01 48.33
C LEU A 9 -39.79 -21.64 47.72
N LEU A 10 -40.50 -20.78 48.45
CA LEU A 10 -40.77 -19.40 48.05
C LEU A 10 -39.53 -18.49 48.18
N PHE A 11 -38.66 -18.72 49.17
CA PHE A 11 -37.43 -17.94 49.32
C PHE A 11 -36.36 -18.31 48.26
N LEU A 12 -36.36 -19.56 47.80
CA LEU A 12 -35.45 -20.04 46.76
C LEU A 12 -35.85 -19.55 45.35
N SER A 13 -37.14 -19.34 45.08
CA SER A 13 -37.58 -18.77 43.79
C SER A 13 -37.31 -17.27 43.70
N THR A 14 -37.37 -16.53 44.81
CA THR A 14 -37.05 -15.10 44.83
C THR A 14 -35.57 -14.79 44.68
N PHE A 15 -34.67 -15.74 44.99
CA PHE A 15 -33.23 -15.58 44.77
C PHE A 15 -32.81 -15.84 43.31
N PHE A 16 -33.60 -16.59 42.54
CA PHE A 16 -33.29 -16.89 41.14
C PHE A 16 -33.68 -15.74 40.19
N SER A 17 -34.64 -14.89 40.57
CA SER A 17 -35.11 -13.77 39.73
C SER A 17 -34.24 -12.51 39.77
N ILE A 18 -33.22 -12.41 40.63
CA ILE A 18 -32.37 -11.21 40.76
C ILE A 18 -31.09 -11.27 39.91
N ASN A 19 -30.75 -12.44 39.36
CA ASN A 19 -29.53 -12.63 38.56
C ASN A 19 -29.67 -12.27 37.08
N SER A 20 -30.88 -12.00 36.59
CA SER A 20 -31.13 -11.65 35.18
C SER A 20 -30.84 -10.19 34.82
N LEU A 21 -30.44 -9.34 35.78
CA LEU A 21 -30.14 -7.91 35.52
C LEU A 21 -28.68 -7.61 35.12
N TRP A 22 -27.77 -8.60 35.18
CA TRP A 22 -26.33 -8.40 34.86
C TRP A 22 -25.93 -8.98 33.49
N ALA A 23 -26.89 -9.24 32.61
CA ALA A 23 -26.64 -9.74 31.25
C ALA A 23 -26.56 -8.63 30.18
N GLN A 24 -26.26 -7.38 30.57
CA GLN A 24 -25.86 -6.37 29.59
C GLN A 24 -24.41 -6.65 29.17
N SER A 25 -24.27 -7.38 28.06
CA SER A 25 -23.02 -7.51 27.31
C SER A 25 -22.27 -6.17 27.30
N GLN A 26 -21.04 -6.17 27.81
CA GLN A 26 -20.14 -5.02 27.68
C GLN A 26 -20.00 -4.74 26.19
N ARG A 27 -20.42 -3.54 25.77
CA ARG A 27 -20.26 -3.11 24.38
C ARG A 27 -18.76 -2.97 24.10
N GLU A 28 -18.22 -3.87 23.28
CA GLU A 28 -16.85 -3.77 22.79
C GLU A 28 -16.79 -2.86 21.57
N LYS A 29 -15.80 -1.98 21.52
CA LYS A 29 -15.54 -1.13 20.36
C LYS A 29 -14.89 -2.00 19.28
N ILE A 30 -15.60 -2.20 18.17
CA ILE A 30 -15.11 -2.99 17.03
C ILE A 30 -14.09 -2.18 16.23
N ASP A 31 -14.41 -0.94 15.87
CA ASP A 31 -13.51 -0.02 15.20
C ASP A 31 -13.87 1.44 15.52
N GLY A 32 -12.89 2.33 15.46
CA GLY A 32 -13.04 3.76 15.72
C GLY A 32 -12.62 4.61 14.53
N VAL A 33 -13.24 5.78 14.40
CA VAL A 33 -12.75 6.82 13.49
C VAL A 33 -11.61 7.56 14.20
N ALA A 34 -10.41 7.49 13.63
CA ALA A 34 -9.23 8.19 14.12
C ALA A 34 -9.18 9.65 13.64
N ALA A 35 -9.56 9.90 12.37
CA ALA A 35 -9.58 11.24 11.79
C ALA A 35 -10.56 11.34 10.60
N VAL A 36 -10.91 12.57 10.23
CA VAL A 36 -11.75 12.90 9.07
C VAL A 36 -11.07 13.99 8.26
N VAL A 37 -10.95 13.80 6.94
CA VAL A 37 -10.33 14.75 6.01
C VAL A 37 -11.26 14.92 4.81
N GLY A 38 -12.00 16.04 4.76
CA GLY A 38 -13.06 16.25 3.78
C GLY A 38 -14.13 15.18 3.91
N ASP A 39 -14.40 14.46 2.82
CA ASP A 39 -15.37 13.35 2.77
C ASP A 39 -14.76 11.98 3.12
N TYR A 40 -13.46 11.93 3.46
CA TYR A 40 -12.76 10.68 3.77
C TYR A 40 -12.59 10.46 5.26
N LEU A 41 -12.89 9.23 5.70
CA LEU A 41 -12.69 8.75 7.06
C LEU A 41 -11.40 7.92 7.14
N ILE A 42 -10.66 8.06 8.24
CA ILE A 42 -9.51 7.23 8.57
C ILE A 42 -9.86 6.45 9.84
N LEU A 43 -9.83 5.12 9.74
CA LEU A 43 -10.15 4.22 10.84
C LEU A 43 -8.90 3.92 11.67
N GLU A 44 -9.11 3.52 12.93
CA GLU A 44 -8.03 3.03 13.78
C GLU A 44 -7.40 1.77 13.18
N THR A 45 -8.21 0.90 12.57
CA THR A 45 -7.71 -0.28 11.85
C THR A 45 -6.86 0.06 10.63
N ASP A 46 -7.07 1.21 9.96
CA ASP A 46 -6.25 1.60 8.81
C ASP A 46 -4.80 1.89 9.24
N ILE A 47 -4.62 2.51 10.41
CA ILE A 47 -3.31 2.79 11.00
C ILE A 47 -2.59 1.48 11.34
N ASP A 48 -3.33 0.52 11.91
CA ASP A 48 -2.79 -0.79 12.28
C ASP A 48 -2.44 -1.64 11.06
N ARG A 49 -3.28 -1.65 10.02
CA ARG A 49 -2.99 -2.30 8.74
C ARG A 49 -1.74 -1.72 8.09
N ALA A 50 -1.62 -0.39 8.04
CA ALA A 50 -0.43 0.27 7.50
C ALA A 50 0.85 -0.13 8.25
N LEU A 51 0.78 -0.28 9.58
CA LEU A 51 1.91 -0.74 10.38
C LEU A 51 2.26 -2.21 10.11
N ILE A 52 1.27 -3.07 9.96
CA ILE A 52 1.47 -4.49 9.62
C ILE A 52 2.11 -4.61 8.23
N GLU A 53 1.65 -3.82 7.26
CA GLU A 53 2.18 -3.80 5.91
C GLU A 53 3.66 -3.40 5.90
N LEU A 54 4.06 -2.35 6.63
CA LEU A 54 5.47 -1.96 6.75
C LEU A 54 6.34 -3.06 7.36
N ARG A 55 5.82 -3.77 8.36
CA ARG A 55 6.51 -4.93 8.96
C ARG A 55 6.66 -6.08 7.98
N SER A 56 5.63 -6.33 7.15
CA SER A 56 5.68 -7.38 6.13
C SER A 56 6.71 -7.10 5.03
N GLN A 57 7.01 -5.82 4.78
CA GLN A 57 8.05 -5.37 3.85
C GLN A 57 9.45 -5.33 4.49
N ASN A 58 9.61 -5.85 5.71
CA ASN A 58 10.88 -5.87 6.44
C ASN A 58 11.48 -4.48 6.71
N VAL A 59 10.65 -3.42 6.71
CA VAL A 59 11.06 -2.05 7.03
C VAL A 59 11.32 -1.94 8.54
N ASP A 60 12.40 -1.26 8.93
CA ASP A 60 12.66 -1.00 10.34
C ASP A 60 11.59 -0.05 10.90
N THR A 61 10.67 -0.62 11.68
CA THR A 61 9.58 0.12 12.32
C THR A 61 10.00 0.76 13.64
N LYS A 62 11.26 0.61 14.07
CA LYS A 62 11.82 1.24 15.27
C LYS A 62 11.92 2.75 15.04
N GLY A 63 10.87 3.46 15.43
CA GLY A 63 10.78 4.92 15.31
C GLY A 63 9.51 5.39 14.61
N ILE A 64 8.77 4.48 13.96
CA ILE A 64 7.48 4.80 13.34
C ILE A 64 6.39 4.71 14.40
N THR A 65 5.89 5.87 14.81
CA THR A 65 4.77 5.98 15.76
C THR A 65 3.43 5.92 15.04
N ARG A 66 2.38 5.49 15.75
CA ARG A 66 0.99 5.57 15.25
C ARG A 66 0.61 6.98 14.81
N CYS A 67 1.12 8.00 15.49
CA CYS A 67 0.85 9.40 15.17
C CYS A 67 1.46 9.80 13.81
N GLN A 68 2.68 9.34 13.51
CA GLN A 68 3.31 9.61 12.21
C GLN A 68 2.58 8.88 11.09
N LEU A 69 2.14 7.64 11.32
CA LEU A 69 1.32 6.90 10.35
C LEU A 69 -0.03 7.58 10.11
N LEU A 70 -0.70 8.01 11.18
CA LEU A 70 -1.93 8.80 11.05
C LEU A 70 -1.68 10.09 10.26
N GLY A 71 -0.60 10.81 10.56
CA GLY A 71 -0.21 12.02 9.82
C GLY A 71 -0.02 11.74 8.32
N LYS A 72 0.64 10.63 7.99
CA LYS A 72 0.80 10.20 6.59
C LYS A 72 -0.53 9.88 5.91
N LEU A 73 -1.40 9.11 6.56
CA LEU A 73 -2.72 8.78 6.03
C LEU A 73 -3.58 10.03 5.83
N MET A 74 -3.52 10.99 6.78
CA MET A 74 -4.21 12.28 6.66
C MET A 74 -3.68 13.10 5.49
N GLU A 75 -2.36 13.13 5.30
CA GLU A 75 -1.71 13.80 4.17
C GLU A 75 -2.19 13.21 2.84
N ASP A 76 -2.23 11.88 2.73
CA ASP A 76 -2.66 11.19 1.51
C ASP A 76 -4.15 11.47 1.21
N LYS A 77 -5.03 11.46 2.21
CA LYS A 77 -6.45 11.83 2.03
C LYS A 77 -6.64 13.31 1.69
N LEU A 78 -5.79 14.19 2.23
CA LEU A 78 -5.80 15.61 1.89
C LEU A 78 -5.51 15.83 0.40
N TYR A 79 -4.49 15.16 -0.14
CA TYR A 79 -4.19 15.25 -1.57
C TYR A 79 -5.34 14.72 -2.44
N VAL A 80 -5.99 13.63 -2.05
CA VAL A 80 -7.16 13.10 -2.77
C VAL A 80 -8.30 14.12 -2.77
N SER A 81 -8.61 14.70 -1.59
CA SER A 81 -9.66 15.72 -1.48
C SER A 81 -9.35 16.94 -2.35
N GLN A 82 -8.10 17.41 -2.35
CA GLN A 82 -7.68 18.52 -3.21
C GLN A 82 -7.73 18.14 -4.70
N ALA A 83 -7.35 16.92 -5.07
CA ALA A 83 -7.36 16.46 -6.45
C ALA A 83 -8.76 16.47 -7.06
N ILE A 84 -9.78 16.15 -6.25
CA ILE A 84 -11.18 16.21 -6.66
C ILE A 84 -11.63 17.66 -6.83
N GLN A 85 -11.28 18.54 -5.88
CA GLN A 85 -11.61 19.97 -5.97
C GLN A 85 -10.96 20.62 -7.20
N ASP A 86 -9.71 20.28 -7.49
CA ASP A 86 -8.95 20.73 -8.67
C ASP A 86 -9.34 20.00 -9.95
N SER A 87 -10.29 19.06 -9.89
CA SER A 87 -10.79 18.28 -11.02
C SER A 87 -9.69 17.60 -11.84
N ILE A 88 -8.72 16.99 -11.18
CA ILE A 88 -7.69 16.17 -11.84
C ILE A 88 -8.38 15.01 -12.57
N LYS A 89 -8.22 14.98 -13.90
CA LYS A 89 -8.81 13.93 -14.75
C LYS A 89 -8.01 12.65 -14.63
N ILE A 90 -8.69 11.52 -14.45
CA ILE A 90 -8.15 10.16 -14.48
C ILE A 90 -9.05 9.32 -15.36
N SER A 91 -8.47 8.43 -16.16
CA SER A 91 -9.25 7.49 -16.96
C SER A 91 -9.65 6.28 -16.11
N ASP A 92 -10.94 5.98 -16.08
CA ASP A 92 -11.44 4.78 -15.39
C ASP A 92 -10.90 3.49 -16.03
N THR A 93 -10.59 3.51 -17.33
CA THR A 93 -9.97 2.36 -18.03
C THR A 93 -8.60 2.05 -17.46
N ASP A 94 -7.77 3.07 -17.26
CA ASP A 94 -6.40 2.90 -16.78
C ASP A 94 -6.39 2.34 -15.35
N ILE A 95 -7.35 2.77 -14.52
CA ILE A 95 -7.54 2.23 -13.17
C ILE A 95 -8.00 0.78 -13.23
N ARG A 96 -8.97 0.42 -14.07
CA ARG A 96 -9.42 -0.97 -14.23
C ARG A 96 -8.30 -1.87 -14.73
N ASP A 97 -7.47 -1.40 -15.65
CA ASP A 97 -6.29 -2.15 -16.11
C ASP A 97 -5.27 -2.31 -14.98
N GLY A 98 -5.10 -1.28 -14.14
CA GLY A 98 -4.32 -1.34 -12.91
C GLY A 98 -4.83 -2.37 -11.91
N VAL A 99 -6.15 -2.44 -11.70
CA VAL A 99 -6.80 -3.45 -10.85
C VAL A 99 -6.50 -4.86 -11.39
N SER A 100 -6.64 -5.09 -12.70
CA SER A 100 -6.35 -6.38 -13.30
C SER A 100 -4.90 -6.81 -13.08
N ARG A 101 -3.94 -5.92 -13.33
CA ARG A 101 -2.51 -6.19 -13.05
C ARG A 101 -2.25 -6.48 -11.58
N ARG A 102 -2.93 -5.75 -10.66
CA ARG A 102 -2.79 -5.97 -9.22
C ARG A 102 -3.34 -7.33 -8.81
N ILE A 103 -4.46 -7.76 -9.38
CA ILE A 103 -5.04 -9.08 -9.13
C ILE A 103 -4.14 -10.18 -9.66
N GLU A 104 -3.62 -10.04 -10.89
CA GLU A 104 -2.67 -10.99 -11.47
C GLU A 104 -1.46 -11.20 -10.54
N PHE A 105 -0.87 -10.11 -10.04
CA PHE A 105 0.21 -10.17 -9.05
C PHE A 105 -0.19 -10.90 -7.76
N LEU A 106 -1.38 -10.64 -7.22
CA LEU A 106 -1.87 -11.32 -6.01
C LEU A 106 -2.13 -12.82 -6.26
N VAL A 107 -2.62 -13.17 -7.46
CA VAL A 107 -2.81 -14.57 -7.87
C VAL A 107 -1.47 -15.28 -8.03
N GLU A 108 -0.44 -14.63 -8.57
CA GLU A 108 0.91 -15.20 -8.64
C GLU A 108 1.51 -15.47 -7.26
N GLN A 109 1.25 -14.59 -6.28
CA GLN A 109 1.75 -14.75 -4.91
C GLN A 109 0.98 -15.81 -4.10
N LEU A 110 -0.35 -15.86 -4.23
CA LEU A 110 -1.22 -16.74 -3.43
C LEU A 110 -1.61 -18.04 -4.15
N GLY A 111 -1.38 -18.11 -5.47
CA GLY A 111 -1.54 -19.25 -6.36
C GLY A 111 -2.93 -19.42 -6.98
N ASP A 112 -4.00 -18.90 -6.37
CA ASP A 112 -5.37 -19.03 -6.90
C ASP A 112 -6.23 -17.82 -6.55
N MET A 113 -7.14 -17.44 -7.45
CA MET A 113 -8.05 -16.31 -7.29
C MET A 113 -8.96 -16.48 -6.06
N LYS A 114 -9.41 -17.70 -5.77
CA LYS A 114 -10.25 -17.96 -4.58
C LYS A 114 -9.54 -17.62 -3.29
N LYS A 115 -8.25 -17.94 -3.19
CA LYS A 115 -7.42 -17.61 -2.03
C LYS A 115 -7.21 -16.11 -1.89
N VAL A 116 -7.13 -15.38 -3.00
CA VAL A 116 -7.06 -13.92 -2.98
C VAL A 116 -8.35 -13.35 -2.39
N VAL A 117 -9.52 -13.79 -2.86
CA VAL A 117 -10.83 -13.34 -2.35
C VAL A 117 -10.99 -13.65 -0.86
N GLU A 118 -10.58 -14.85 -0.43
CA GLU A 118 -10.61 -15.27 0.98
C GLU A 118 -9.64 -14.45 1.85
N PHE A 119 -8.44 -14.16 1.35
CA PHE A 119 -7.43 -13.36 2.06
C PHE A 119 -7.89 -11.93 2.34
N TYR A 120 -8.61 -11.32 1.40
CA TYR A 120 -9.21 -9.99 1.58
C TYR A 120 -10.58 -10.03 2.28
N HIS A 121 -11.02 -11.21 2.73
CA HIS A 121 -12.32 -11.42 3.38
C HIS A 121 -13.49 -10.86 2.56
N LYS A 122 -13.48 -11.11 1.24
CA LYS A 122 -14.57 -10.73 0.32
C LYS A 122 -15.43 -11.92 -0.03
N ASP A 123 -16.70 -11.64 -0.30
CA ASP A 123 -17.68 -12.66 -0.68
C ASP A 123 -17.51 -13.06 -2.15
N ASP A 124 -17.09 -12.13 -3.00
CA ASP A 124 -16.98 -12.31 -4.45
C ASP A 124 -15.81 -11.51 -5.07
N GLU A 125 -15.40 -11.93 -6.27
CA GLU A 125 -14.32 -11.27 -7.03
C GLU A 125 -14.68 -9.85 -7.45
N GLN A 126 -15.95 -9.56 -7.73
CA GLN A 126 -16.38 -8.25 -8.19
C GLN A 126 -16.25 -7.21 -7.07
N SER A 127 -16.67 -7.57 -5.86
CA SER A 127 -16.50 -6.77 -4.65
C SER A 127 -15.03 -6.44 -4.36
N LEU A 128 -14.13 -7.42 -4.54
CA LEU A 128 -12.69 -7.18 -4.46
C LEU A 128 -12.21 -6.20 -5.54
N ARG A 129 -12.65 -6.37 -6.79
CA ARG A 129 -12.28 -5.49 -7.90
C ARG A 129 -12.75 -4.05 -7.67
N ASP A 130 -13.95 -3.87 -7.14
CA ASP A 130 -14.52 -2.56 -6.87
C ASP A 130 -13.78 -1.85 -5.72
N GLU A 131 -13.43 -2.55 -4.64
CA GLU A 131 -12.61 -1.98 -3.57
C GLU A 131 -11.20 -1.62 -4.07
N LEU A 132 -10.56 -2.51 -4.84
CA LEU A 132 -9.25 -2.22 -5.43
C LEU A 132 -9.31 -1.05 -6.42
N PHE A 133 -10.42 -0.89 -7.15
CA PHE A 133 -10.65 0.25 -8.02
C PHE A 133 -10.65 1.55 -7.23
N ASP A 134 -11.39 1.62 -6.12
CA ASP A 134 -11.44 2.81 -5.28
C ASP A 134 -10.09 3.13 -4.65
N ILE A 135 -9.37 2.12 -4.17
CA ILE A 135 -8.03 2.29 -3.59
C ILE A 135 -7.05 2.81 -4.66
N LEU A 136 -7.00 2.18 -5.83
CA LEU A 136 -6.08 2.59 -6.91
C LEU A 136 -6.43 3.97 -7.45
N ARG A 137 -7.72 4.30 -7.57
CA ARG A 137 -8.17 5.64 -7.96
C ARG A 137 -7.69 6.70 -6.98
N GLN A 138 -7.82 6.45 -5.68
CA GLN A 138 -7.36 7.37 -4.63
C GLN A 138 -5.84 7.53 -4.66
N ASN A 139 -5.09 6.44 -4.83
CA ASN A 139 -3.63 6.50 -4.95
C ASN A 139 -3.18 7.32 -6.17
N GLU A 140 -3.83 7.13 -7.32
CA GLU A 140 -3.54 7.88 -8.54
C GLU A 140 -3.88 9.37 -8.38
N LEU A 141 -5.01 9.72 -7.77
CA LEU A 141 -5.38 11.11 -7.44
C LEU A 141 -4.32 11.78 -6.56
N SER A 142 -3.89 11.10 -5.49
CA SER A 142 -2.86 11.58 -4.59
C SER A 142 -1.53 11.79 -5.32
N SER A 143 -1.13 10.83 -6.16
CA SER A 143 0.11 10.89 -6.95
C SER A 143 0.11 12.07 -7.93
N ARG A 144 -0.96 12.24 -8.72
CA ARG A 144 -1.08 13.36 -9.67
C ARG A 144 -1.10 14.72 -8.98
N MET A 145 -1.77 14.82 -7.83
CA MET A 145 -1.76 16.07 -7.05
C MET A 145 -0.35 16.39 -6.54
N LYS A 146 0.37 15.42 -5.99
CA LYS A 146 1.78 15.60 -5.58
C LYS A 146 2.66 16.04 -6.75
N ALA A 147 2.51 15.40 -7.92
CA ALA A 147 3.26 15.76 -9.12
C ALA A 147 2.97 17.21 -9.55
N LYS A 148 1.70 17.63 -9.54
CA LYS A 148 1.28 19.01 -9.85
C LYS A 148 1.88 20.03 -8.87
N ILE A 149 1.99 19.68 -7.58
CA ILE A 149 2.62 20.55 -6.58
C ILE A 149 4.11 20.74 -6.90
N VAL A 150 4.81 19.65 -7.23
CA VAL A 150 6.25 19.65 -7.52
C VAL A 150 6.57 20.30 -8.87
N GLU A 151 5.65 20.29 -9.83
CA GLU A 151 5.82 20.89 -11.17
C GLU A 151 6.21 22.38 -11.12
N ASN A 152 5.73 23.12 -10.13
CA ASN A 152 6.02 24.55 -9.99
C ASN A 152 7.37 24.85 -9.32
N ILE A 153 8.13 23.83 -8.93
CA ILE A 153 9.41 23.99 -8.25
C ILE A 153 10.51 24.09 -9.30
N GLU A 154 11.08 25.29 -9.44
CA GLU A 154 12.26 25.52 -10.28
C GLU A 154 13.53 25.46 -9.42
N VAL A 155 14.55 24.73 -9.89
CA VAL A 155 15.85 24.62 -9.21
C VAL A 155 16.90 25.41 -9.97
N THR A 156 17.60 26.30 -9.27
CA THR A 156 18.63 27.14 -9.89
C THR A 156 19.98 26.40 -10.01
N PRO A 157 20.82 26.72 -11.01
CA PRO A 157 22.15 26.11 -11.12
C PRO A 157 23.04 26.32 -9.90
N GLU A 158 22.84 27.41 -9.17
CA GLU A 158 23.61 27.72 -7.96
C GLU A 158 23.22 26.81 -6.79
N GLU A 159 21.94 26.52 -6.61
CA GLU A 159 21.47 25.53 -5.62
C GLU A 159 22.02 24.14 -5.92
N VAL A 160 22.08 23.76 -7.20
CA VAL A 160 22.69 22.50 -7.64
C VAL A 160 24.17 22.44 -7.25
N LYS A 161 24.94 23.50 -7.53
CA LYS A 161 26.35 23.58 -7.11
C LYS A 161 26.51 23.48 -5.59
N GLN A 162 25.68 24.20 -4.84
CA GLN A 162 25.71 24.16 -3.38
C GLN A 162 25.36 22.77 -2.83
N PHE A 163 24.42 22.05 -3.45
CA PHE A 163 24.08 20.68 -3.09
C PHE A 163 25.29 19.74 -3.29
N PHE A 164 25.89 19.75 -4.48
CA PHE A 164 27.04 18.88 -4.78
C PHE A 164 28.27 19.21 -3.93
N ASN A 165 28.54 20.49 -3.66
CA ASN A 165 29.66 20.91 -2.81
C ASN A 165 29.49 20.53 -1.33
N LYS A 166 28.27 20.24 -0.88
CA LYS A 166 27.99 19.75 0.49
C LYS A 166 28.26 18.25 0.65
N ILE A 167 28.35 17.50 -0.44
CA ILE A 167 28.59 16.05 -0.38
C ILE A 167 30.04 15.80 0.03
N PRO A 168 30.31 15.06 1.11
CA PRO A 168 31.68 14.72 1.51
C PRO A 168 32.42 13.97 0.41
N GLN A 169 33.71 14.26 0.21
CA GLN A 169 34.51 13.59 -0.83
C GLN A 169 34.57 12.07 -0.67
N SER A 170 34.44 11.55 0.54
CA SER A 170 34.40 10.11 0.83
C SER A 170 33.16 9.40 0.30
N GLU A 171 32.07 10.14 0.04
CA GLU A 171 30.79 9.60 -0.46
C GLU A 171 30.64 9.76 -1.97
N LEU A 172 31.58 10.46 -2.63
CA LEU A 172 31.53 10.64 -4.07
C LEU A 172 31.82 9.31 -4.78
N PRO A 173 30.94 8.87 -5.70
CA PRO A 173 31.19 7.65 -6.46
C PRO A 173 32.42 7.86 -7.36
N THR A 174 33.36 6.92 -7.31
CA THR A 174 34.47 6.89 -8.24
C THR A 174 33.95 6.46 -9.61
N ILE A 175 33.89 7.38 -10.56
CA ILE A 175 33.65 7.01 -11.96
C ILE A 175 34.89 6.24 -12.44
N GLY A 176 34.67 5.05 -12.99
CA GLY A 176 35.76 4.25 -13.56
C GLY A 176 36.43 4.99 -14.72
N THR A 177 37.63 4.56 -15.09
CA THR A 177 38.35 5.15 -16.23
C THR A 177 37.52 5.01 -17.51
N GLU A 178 37.20 6.13 -18.15
CA GLU A 178 36.65 6.12 -19.50
C GLU A 178 37.76 5.72 -20.48
N LEU A 179 37.52 4.66 -21.27
CA LEU A 179 38.45 4.18 -22.29
C LEU A 179 37.84 4.45 -23.67
N GLU A 180 38.50 5.28 -24.47
CA GLU A 180 38.18 5.43 -25.88
C GLU A 180 38.98 4.37 -26.67
N ILE A 181 38.28 3.43 -27.31
CA ILE A 181 38.89 2.33 -28.05
C ILE A 181 38.59 2.48 -29.54
N ALA A 182 39.63 2.51 -30.36
CA ALA A 182 39.52 2.39 -31.80
C ALA A 182 39.90 0.95 -32.23
N GLN A 183 39.00 0.26 -32.92
CA GLN A 183 39.24 -1.10 -33.42
C GLN A 183 39.38 -1.10 -34.94
N ILE A 184 40.47 -1.67 -35.45
CA ILE A 184 40.64 -1.98 -36.88
C ILE A 184 40.41 -3.49 -37.03
N VAL A 185 39.39 -3.87 -37.81
CA VAL A 185 39.12 -5.27 -38.15
C VAL A 185 39.61 -5.55 -39.56
N ILE A 186 40.53 -6.49 -39.70
CA ILE A 186 40.98 -7.00 -41.00
C ILE A 186 40.46 -8.42 -41.14
N GLU A 187 39.46 -8.61 -41.99
CA GLU A 187 38.93 -9.94 -42.29
C GLU A 187 39.89 -10.66 -43.25
N PRO A 188 40.39 -11.86 -42.89
CA PRO A 188 41.24 -12.63 -43.78
C PRO A 188 40.40 -13.15 -44.96
N LYS A 189 40.85 -12.86 -46.18
CA LYS A 189 40.27 -13.47 -47.38
C LYS A 189 40.80 -14.88 -47.54
N ALA A 190 39.92 -15.88 -47.60
CA ALA A 190 40.32 -17.24 -47.90
C ALA A 190 40.98 -17.30 -49.29
N PRO A 191 42.11 -18.02 -49.44
CA PRO A 191 42.69 -18.26 -50.75
C PRO A 191 41.70 -19.08 -51.59
N GLN A 192 41.57 -18.74 -52.88
CA GLN A 192 40.63 -19.41 -53.79
C GLN A 192 40.82 -20.93 -53.80
N SER A 193 42.05 -21.42 -53.63
CA SER A 193 42.36 -22.85 -53.53
C SER A 193 41.65 -23.61 -52.42
N GLU A 194 41.30 -22.96 -51.30
CA GLU A 194 40.57 -23.58 -50.20
C GLU A 194 39.04 -23.43 -50.39
N VAL A 195 38.60 -22.37 -51.05
CA VAL A 195 37.18 -22.19 -51.43
C VAL A 195 36.78 -23.22 -52.48
N ASP A 196 37.64 -23.46 -53.47
CA ASP A 196 37.39 -24.39 -54.58
C ASP A 196 37.38 -25.86 -54.11
N LYS A 197 38.09 -26.20 -53.02
CA LYS A 197 38.08 -27.54 -52.41
C LYS A 197 36.77 -27.88 -51.70
N VAL A 198 36.03 -26.87 -51.24
CA VAL A 198 34.77 -27.07 -50.50
C VAL A 198 33.55 -27.11 -51.45
N ILE A 199 33.69 -26.57 -52.65
CA ILE A 199 32.64 -26.55 -53.69
C ILE A 199 32.66 -27.82 -54.57
N ALA A 200 33.72 -28.64 -54.49
CA ALA A 200 33.87 -29.91 -55.21
C ALA A 200 33.28 -31.11 -54.44
#